data_AF-D4CMB2-F1
#
_entry.id   AF-D4CMB2-F1
#
_cell.length_a   1.000
_cell.length_b   1.000
_cell.length_c   1.000
_cell.angle_alpha   90.00
_cell.angle_beta   90.00
_cell.angle_gamma   90.00
#
_symmetry.space_group_name_H-M   'P 1'
#
loop_
_entity.id
_entity.type
_entity.pdbx_description
1 polymer ?
#
loop_
_entity_poly.entity_id
_entity_poly.type
_entity_poly.pdbx_seq_one_letter_code
_entity_poly.pdbx_strand_id
1 'polypeptide(L)'
;YASMNRQFSSRDIETACRRDINFMFLLEGMPAPDHSTIARFISLHLSACSKTLLSDMTSILHDLGEISGKTLFIDGTKIESCANKYTFVWKKSVTKHQARLFEKILSFIEECETLYGIKVVYNGKATLHTMKRLRKKLYQIKGEEQITFVYGIGHRKSQLQKSIEMLEGYISKLKEYTKHLHICGERNSYSKTDPDATFMRLKEDAMLNGQLKPAYNLQ
;
A
#
# COMPACT_ATOMS: atom_id res chain seq x y z
N TYR A 1 12.48 -21.64 30.89
CA TYR A 1 11.97 -22.99 30.61
C TYR A 1 10.46 -23.09 30.83
N ALA A 2 9.94 -22.85 32.05
CA ALA A 2 8.49 -22.88 32.34
C ALA A 2 7.61 -22.12 31.33
N SER A 3 7.93 -20.85 31.04
CA SER A 3 7.18 -20.02 30.09
C SER A 3 7.21 -20.57 28.65
N MET A 4 8.28 -21.28 28.26
CA MET A 4 8.37 -21.93 26.95
C MET A 4 7.39 -23.11 26.85
N ASN A 5 7.14 -23.79 27.96
CA ASN A 5 6.15 -24.86 28.09
C ASN A 5 4.72 -24.34 28.40
N ARG A 6 4.48 -23.03 28.22
CA ARG A 6 3.18 -22.36 28.50
C ARG A 6 2.71 -22.49 29.95
N GLN A 7 3.64 -22.66 30.90
CA GLN A 7 3.35 -22.67 32.33
C GLN A 7 3.70 -21.31 32.93
N PHE A 8 2.68 -20.57 33.37
CA PHE A 8 2.82 -19.21 33.91
C PHE A 8 2.42 -19.09 35.38
N SER A 9 1.62 -20.03 35.88
CA SER A 9 1.24 -20.11 37.30
C SER A 9 2.43 -20.59 38.13
N SER A 10 2.77 -19.86 39.20
CA SER A 10 3.86 -20.27 40.10
C SER A 10 3.60 -21.63 40.75
N ARG A 11 2.34 -22.00 40.98
CA ARG A 11 1.93 -23.32 41.52
C ARG A 11 2.12 -24.44 40.49
N ASP A 12 1.87 -24.15 39.23
CA ASP A 12 2.07 -25.12 38.14
C ASP A 12 3.56 -25.37 37.95
N ILE A 13 4.37 -24.30 38.05
CA ILE A 13 5.83 -24.39 37.99
C ILE A 13 6.39 -25.18 39.19
N GLU A 14 5.93 -24.91 40.42
CA GLU A 14 6.29 -25.73 41.60
C GLU A 14 5.95 -27.21 41.37
N THR A 15 4.76 -27.48 40.83
CA THR A 15 4.33 -28.85 40.54
C THR A 15 5.21 -29.50 39.48
N ALA A 16 5.58 -28.77 38.42
CA ALA A 16 6.49 -29.25 37.38
C ALA A 16 7.88 -29.55 37.96
N CYS A 17 8.43 -28.67 38.81
CA CYS A 17 9.69 -28.88 39.52
C CYS A 17 9.73 -30.16 40.35
N ARG A 18 8.58 -30.68 40.80
CA ARG A 18 8.47 -31.92 41.59
C ARG A 18 8.13 -33.16 40.77
N ARG A 19 7.67 -33.02 39.53
CA ARG A 19 7.09 -34.14 38.76
C ARG A 19 7.72 -34.35 37.39
N ASP A 20 8.26 -33.31 36.78
CA ASP A 20 8.81 -33.36 35.43
C ASP A 20 10.33 -33.52 35.48
N ILE A 21 10.85 -34.55 34.82
CA ILE A 21 12.28 -34.89 34.82
C ILE A 21 13.14 -33.76 34.25
N ASN A 22 12.64 -32.98 33.29
CA ASN A 22 13.39 -31.87 32.71
C ASN A 22 13.54 -30.73 33.71
N PHE A 23 12.50 -30.46 34.51
CA PHE A 23 12.56 -29.45 35.55
C PHE A 23 13.43 -29.93 36.72
N MET A 24 13.36 -31.21 37.09
CA MET A 24 14.27 -31.80 38.09
C MET A 24 15.72 -31.72 37.64
N PHE A 25 16.00 -31.99 36.36
CA PHE A 25 17.33 -31.86 35.78
C PHE A 25 17.84 -30.42 35.89
N LEU A 26 17.01 -29.42 35.57
CA LEU A 26 17.35 -28.00 35.70
C LEU A 26 17.60 -27.55 37.14
N LEU A 27 17.06 -28.27 38.14
CA LEU A 27 17.34 -27.99 39.55
C LEU A 27 18.68 -28.56 40.00
N GLU A 28 19.33 -29.43 39.21
CA GLU A 28 20.65 -30.00 39.50
C GLU A 28 20.75 -30.62 40.92
N GLY A 29 19.66 -31.26 41.37
CA GLY A 29 19.57 -31.89 42.70
C GLY A 29 19.19 -30.95 43.85
N MET A 30 18.99 -29.66 43.58
CA MET A 30 18.45 -28.71 44.56
C MET A 30 16.97 -28.99 44.86
N PRO A 31 16.48 -28.68 46.08
CA PRO A 31 15.09 -28.85 46.42
C PRO A 31 14.19 -27.97 45.55
N ALA A 32 13.04 -28.53 45.13
CA ALA A 32 12.06 -27.81 44.34
C ALA A 32 11.55 -26.56 45.09
N PRO A 33 11.65 -25.36 44.51
CA PRO A 33 11.19 -24.13 45.16
C PRO A 33 9.66 -24.13 45.29
N ASP A 34 9.16 -23.55 46.37
CA ASP A 34 7.72 -23.37 46.55
C ASP A 34 7.17 -22.25 45.64
N HIS A 35 5.85 -22.25 45.41
CA HIS A 35 5.22 -21.26 44.55
C HIS A 35 5.43 -19.83 45.05
N SER A 36 5.60 -19.64 46.35
CA SER A 36 5.86 -18.34 46.99
C SER A 36 7.23 -17.80 46.61
N THR A 37 8.26 -18.65 46.60
CA THR A 37 9.63 -18.33 46.20
C THR A 37 9.69 -18.01 44.72
N ILE A 38 9.04 -18.82 43.88
CA ILE A 38 8.96 -18.57 42.43
C ILE A 38 8.27 -17.23 42.16
N ALA A 39 7.11 -16.98 42.80
CA ALA A 39 6.37 -15.74 42.60
C ALA A 39 7.16 -14.51 43.04
N ARG A 40 7.83 -14.59 44.21
CA ARG A 40 8.68 -13.51 44.74
C ARG A 40 9.88 -13.23 43.83
N PHE A 41 10.50 -14.27 43.28
CA PHE A 41 11.60 -14.10 42.33
C PHE A 41 11.12 -13.37 41.07
N ILE A 42 9.99 -13.79 40.50
CA ILE A 42 9.44 -13.15 39.30
C ILE A 42 9.09 -11.68 39.57
N SER A 43 8.46 -11.39 40.71
CA SER A 43 7.97 -10.04 41.01
C SER A 43 9.03 -9.06 41.49
N LEU A 44 10.08 -9.52 42.19
CA LEU A 44 11.10 -8.63 42.75
C LEU A 44 12.39 -8.62 41.94
N HIS A 45 12.85 -9.79 41.48
CA HIS A 45 14.16 -9.91 40.85
C HIS A 45 14.05 -9.85 39.32
N LEU A 46 13.20 -10.71 38.72
CA LEU A 46 13.05 -10.74 37.28
C LEU A 46 12.41 -9.45 36.75
N SER A 47 11.38 -8.92 37.42
CA SER A 47 10.73 -7.67 37.01
C SER A 47 11.73 -6.51 36.92
N ALA A 48 12.65 -6.39 37.88
CA ALA A 48 13.63 -5.33 38.00
C ALA A 48 14.63 -5.31 36.84
N CYS A 49 15.04 -6.49 36.34
CA CYS A 49 16.01 -6.60 35.24
C CYS A 49 15.38 -7.00 33.89
N SER A 50 14.08 -7.30 33.84
CA SER A 50 13.40 -7.81 32.64
C SER A 50 13.59 -6.93 31.40
N LYS A 51 13.46 -5.61 31.57
CA LYS A 51 13.59 -4.65 30.47
C LYS A 51 15.01 -4.56 29.93
N THR A 52 16.00 -4.49 30.83
CA THR A 52 17.41 -4.41 30.44
C THR A 52 17.84 -5.70 29.77
N LEU A 53 17.51 -6.86 30.37
CA LEU A 53 17.82 -8.17 29.80
C LEU A 53 17.22 -8.34 28.39
N LEU A 54 15.97 -7.90 28.20
CA LEU A 54 15.32 -7.96 26.89
C LEU A 54 16.02 -7.04 25.87
N SER A 55 16.41 -5.84 26.29
CA SER A 55 17.17 -4.91 25.44
C SER A 55 18.50 -5.51 25.03
N ASP A 56 19.25 -6.06 25.97
CA ASP A 56 20.57 -6.66 25.73
C ASP A 56 20.46 -7.88 24.79
N MET A 57 19.48 -8.75 25.02
CA MET A 57 19.16 -9.86 24.12
C MET A 57 18.83 -9.39 22.70
N THR A 58 18.04 -8.32 22.58
CA THR A 58 17.68 -7.74 21.28
C THR A 58 18.92 -7.18 20.57
N SER A 59 19.79 -6.47 21.29
CA SER A 59 21.06 -5.98 20.74
C SER A 59 21.96 -7.11 20.26
N ILE A 60 22.13 -8.18 21.05
CA ILE A 60 22.92 -9.35 20.67
C ILE A 60 22.37 -9.99 19.39
N LEU A 61 21.05 -10.19 19.29
CA LEU A 61 20.43 -10.77 18.11
C LEU A 61 20.56 -9.86 16.87
N HIS A 62 20.56 -8.54 17.08
CA HIS A 62 20.74 -7.58 16.00
C HIS A 62 22.17 -7.64 15.44
N ASP A 63 23.16 -7.66 16.33
CA ASP A 63 24.57 -7.71 15.95
C ASP A 63 24.93 -9.05 15.27
N LEU A 64 24.25 -10.13 15.64
CA LEU A 64 24.35 -11.43 14.96
C LEU A 64 23.62 -11.47 13.60
N GLY A 65 22.83 -10.44 13.25
CA GLY A 65 22.06 -10.38 12.01
C GLY A 65 20.78 -11.23 12.02
N GLU A 66 20.40 -11.81 13.16
CA GLU A 66 19.18 -12.60 13.33
C GLU A 66 17.92 -11.73 13.34
N ILE A 67 18.06 -10.44 13.71
CA ILE A 67 17.00 -9.44 13.57
C ILE A 67 17.44 -8.28 12.69
N SER A 68 16.57 -7.91 11.76
CA SER A 68 16.86 -6.92 10.71
C SER A 68 16.71 -5.47 11.18
N GLY A 69 15.91 -5.20 12.22
CA GLY A 69 15.60 -3.84 12.69
C GLY A 69 14.83 -2.95 11.70
N LYS A 70 14.64 -3.39 10.44
CA LYS A 70 14.00 -2.61 9.36
C LYS A 70 12.50 -2.41 9.54
N THR A 71 11.83 -3.28 10.29
CA THR A 71 10.38 -3.26 10.46
C THR A 71 10.04 -3.28 11.94
N LEU A 72 9.49 -2.17 12.44
CA LEU A 72 9.04 -2.00 13.81
C LEU A 72 7.53 -2.20 13.89
N PHE A 73 7.10 -3.24 14.61
CA PHE A 73 5.69 -3.54 14.84
C PHE A 73 5.28 -2.95 16.20
N ILE A 74 4.77 -1.72 16.18
CA ILE A 74 4.07 -1.11 17.31
C ILE A 74 2.57 -1.32 17.08
N ASP A 75 1.79 -1.54 18.14
CA ASP A 75 0.33 -1.58 18.05
C ASP A 75 -0.19 -0.19 17.67
N GLY A 76 -0.27 0.06 16.36
CA GLY A 76 -0.64 1.36 15.81
C GLY A 76 -2.11 1.66 16.09
N THR A 77 -2.38 2.79 16.73
CA THR A 77 -3.74 3.31 16.82
C THR A 77 -4.18 3.79 15.44
N LYS A 78 -5.17 3.11 14.87
CA LYS A 78 -5.79 3.50 13.61
C LYS A 78 -7.11 4.21 13.90
N ILE A 79 -7.24 5.43 13.40
CA ILE A 79 -8.46 6.23 13.53
C ILE A 79 -9.18 6.22 12.18
N GLU A 80 -10.44 5.77 12.16
CA GLU A 80 -11.28 5.82 10.97
C GLU A 80 -11.50 7.29 10.55
N SER A 81 -11.29 7.59 9.27
CA SER A 81 -11.57 8.91 8.71
C SER A 81 -13.07 9.09 8.44
N CYS A 82 -13.55 10.33 8.47
CA CYS A 82 -14.91 10.71 8.03
C CYS A 82 -15.07 10.73 6.50
N ALA A 83 -14.14 10.10 5.77
CA ALA A 83 -14.16 10.01 4.33
C ALA A 83 -15.16 8.96 3.83
N ASN A 84 -15.61 9.13 2.59
CA ASN A 84 -16.49 8.15 1.95
C ASN A 84 -15.76 6.81 1.76
N LYS A 85 -16.31 5.75 2.37
CA LYS A 85 -15.76 4.39 2.45
C LYS A 85 -15.65 3.69 1.08
N TYR A 86 -16.36 4.19 0.07
CA TYR A 86 -16.44 3.58 -1.27
C TYR A 86 -15.56 4.26 -2.32
N THR A 87 -14.95 5.40 -1.99
CA THR A 87 -14.23 6.23 -2.99
C THR A 87 -12.74 6.29 -2.71
N PHE A 88 -11.98 5.39 -3.33
CA PHE A 88 -10.53 5.30 -3.12
C PHE A 88 -9.74 5.19 -4.41
N VAL A 89 -8.44 5.42 -4.29
CA VAL A 89 -7.46 5.29 -5.36
C VAL A 89 -6.32 4.39 -4.89
N TRP A 90 -6.01 3.36 -5.68
CA TRP A 90 -4.89 2.45 -5.43
C TRP A 90 -3.73 2.77 -6.36
N LYS A 91 -2.54 3.05 -5.80
CA LYS A 91 -1.33 3.34 -6.58
C LYS A 91 -1.06 2.24 -7.62
N LYS A 92 -1.09 0.97 -7.20
CA LYS A 92 -0.88 -0.19 -8.09
C LYS A 92 -1.90 -0.26 -9.23
N SER A 93 -3.17 0.06 -8.97
CA SER A 93 -4.21 0.08 -9.99
C SER A 93 -3.96 1.20 -10.99
N VAL A 94 -3.68 2.42 -10.50
CA VAL A 94 -3.37 3.59 -11.33
C VAL A 94 -2.15 3.33 -12.22
N THR A 95 -1.06 2.80 -11.67
CA THR A 95 0.14 2.46 -12.45
C THR A 95 -0.16 1.44 -13.55
N LYS A 96 -0.92 0.37 -13.23
CA LYS A 96 -1.33 -0.65 -14.22
C LYS A 96 -2.20 -0.06 -15.33
N HIS A 97 -3.16 0.79 -14.98
CA HIS A 97 -4.02 1.44 -15.96
C HIS A 97 -3.28 2.49 -16.81
N GLN A 98 -2.33 3.21 -16.21
CA GLN A 98 -1.48 4.16 -16.91
C GLN A 98 -0.58 3.46 -17.95
N ALA A 99 0.01 2.31 -17.60
CA ALA A 99 0.80 1.51 -18.55
C ALA A 99 -0.04 1.07 -19.77
N ARG A 100 -1.24 0.52 -19.51
CA ARG A 100 -2.19 0.14 -20.59
C ARG A 100 -2.66 1.33 -21.42
N LEU A 101 -2.77 2.51 -20.81
CA LEU A 101 -3.11 3.74 -21.53
C LEU A 101 -1.99 4.14 -22.50
N PHE A 102 -0.72 3.99 -22.10
CA PHE A 102 0.41 4.25 -22.98
C PHE A 102 0.43 3.32 -24.21
N GLU A 103 0.13 2.03 -24.04
CA GLU A 103 0.00 1.09 -25.17
C GLU A 103 -1.07 1.55 -26.17
N LYS A 104 -2.25 1.97 -25.68
CA LYS A 104 -3.33 2.51 -26.52
C LYS A 104 -2.96 3.82 -27.21
N ILE A 105 -2.20 4.68 -26.53
CA ILE A 105 -1.74 5.95 -27.12
C ILE A 105 -0.77 5.67 -28.27
N LEU A 106 0.15 4.70 -28.11
CA LEU A 106 1.10 4.33 -29.17
C LEU A 106 0.36 3.80 -30.40
N SER A 107 -0.57 2.86 -30.23
CA SER A 107 -1.38 2.35 -31.35
C SER A 107 -2.21 3.45 -32.02
N PHE A 108 -2.76 4.38 -31.23
CA PHE A 108 -3.53 5.51 -31.75
C PHE A 108 -2.67 6.51 -32.54
N ILE A 109 -1.42 6.73 -32.11
CA ILE A 109 -0.48 7.58 -32.87
C ILE A 109 -0.23 6.95 -34.23
N GLU A 110 0.11 5.65 -34.31
CA GLU A 110 0.34 4.91 -35.56
C GLU A 110 -0.87 4.96 -36.50
N GLU A 111 -2.08 4.80 -35.95
CA GLU A 111 -3.32 4.96 -36.69
C GLU A 111 -3.46 6.37 -37.28
N CYS A 112 -3.17 7.41 -36.48
CA CYS A 112 -3.19 8.80 -36.95
C CYS A 112 -2.12 9.09 -38.00
N GLU A 113 -0.93 8.50 -37.90
CA GLU A 113 0.12 8.66 -38.91
C GLU A 113 -0.33 8.11 -40.26
N THR A 114 -1.01 6.96 -40.25
CA THR A 114 -1.52 6.29 -41.44
C THR A 114 -2.72 7.03 -42.04
N LEU A 115 -3.68 7.44 -41.20
CA LEU A 115 -4.91 8.10 -41.65
C LEU A 115 -4.69 9.52 -42.19
N TYR A 116 -3.78 10.27 -41.56
CA TYR A 116 -3.61 11.70 -41.84
C TYR A 116 -2.27 12.04 -42.47
N GLY A 117 -1.41 11.04 -42.76
CA GLY A 117 -0.07 11.26 -43.31
C GLY A 117 0.87 12.04 -42.38
N ILE A 118 0.56 12.07 -41.08
CA ILE A 118 1.31 12.86 -40.10
C ILE A 118 2.52 12.05 -39.62
N LYS A 119 3.73 12.63 -39.66
CA LYS A 119 4.88 12.08 -38.92
C LYS A 119 5.08 12.76 -37.58
N VAL A 120 5.09 11.99 -36.49
CA VAL A 120 5.41 12.42 -35.14
C VAL A 120 6.65 11.68 -34.66
N VAL A 121 7.65 12.41 -34.17
CA VAL A 121 8.84 11.78 -33.59
C VAL A 121 8.49 11.35 -32.17
N TYR A 122 8.40 10.06 -31.95
CA TYR A 122 8.31 9.46 -30.62
C TYR A 122 9.28 8.27 -30.59
N ASN A 123 10.41 8.42 -29.90
CA ASN A 123 11.48 7.40 -29.82
C ASN A 123 11.04 6.21 -28.95
N GLY A 124 9.95 5.51 -29.33
CA GLY A 124 9.35 4.41 -28.58
C GLY A 124 8.62 4.81 -27.29
N LYS A 125 8.60 6.10 -26.92
CA LYS A 125 7.90 6.61 -25.73
C LYS A 125 7.00 7.78 -26.10
N ALA A 126 5.69 7.57 -26.04
CA ALA A 126 4.70 8.63 -26.17
C ALA A 126 4.72 9.51 -24.92
N THR A 127 5.06 10.79 -25.06
CA THR A 127 5.02 11.76 -23.96
C THR A 127 3.82 12.69 -24.10
N LEU A 128 3.48 13.42 -23.02
CA LEU A 128 2.47 14.49 -23.09
C LEU A 128 2.82 15.53 -24.17
N HIS A 129 4.12 15.77 -24.40
CA HIS A 129 4.58 16.67 -25.45
C HIS A 129 4.27 16.13 -26.86
N THR A 130 4.53 14.84 -27.09
CA THR A 130 4.17 14.13 -28.33
C THR A 130 2.68 14.28 -28.63
N MET A 131 1.82 14.03 -27.64
CA MET A 131 0.36 14.16 -27.80
C MET A 131 -0.08 15.59 -28.09
N LYS A 132 0.51 16.60 -27.43
CA LYS A 132 0.22 18.01 -27.73
C LYS A 132 0.61 18.40 -29.15
N ARG A 133 1.73 17.86 -29.66
CA ARG A 133 2.20 18.07 -31.03
C ARG A 133 1.27 17.43 -32.05
N LEU A 134 0.85 16.18 -31.81
CA LEU A 134 -0.16 15.50 -32.63
C LEU A 134 -1.47 16.29 -32.65
N ARG A 135 -1.94 16.76 -31.48
CA ARG A 135 -3.15 17.59 -31.37
C ARG A 135 -3.05 18.83 -32.25
N LYS A 136 -1.93 19.57 -32.20
CA LYS A 136 -1.73 20.76 -33.04
C LYS A 136 -1.87 20.44 -34.53
N LYS A 137 -1.31 19.32 -34.98
CA LYS A 137 -1.40 18.88 -36.38
C LYS A 137 -2.82 18.48 -36.78
N LEU A 138 -3.55 17.75 -35.94
CA LEU A 138 -4.95 17.38 -36.22
C LEU A 138 -5.86 18.63 -36.33
N TYR A 139 -5.64 19.64 -35.47
CA TYR A 139 -6.38 20.90 -35.58
C TYR A 139 -5.99 21.73 -36.81
N GLN A 140 -4.76 21.59 -37.31
CA GLN A 140 -4.37 22.22 -38.57
C GLN A 140 -5.13 21.60 -39.75
N ILE A 141 -5.19 20.27 -39.82
CA ILE A 141 -5.97 19.54 -40.84
C ILE A 141 -7.45 19.93 -40.76
N LYS A 142 -7.99 20.08 -39.54
CA LYS A 142 -9.37 20.56 -39.35
C LYS A 142 -9.61 21.92 -40.03
N GLY A 143 -8.65 22.83 -39.93
CA GLY A 143 -8.72 24.15 -40.57
C GLY A 143 -8.57 24.06 -42.09
N GLU A 144 -7.68 23.21 -42.59
CA GLU A 144 -7.47 22.99 -44.02
C GLU A 144 -8.70 22.34 -44.68
N GLU A 145 -9.32 21.35 -44.03
CA GLU A 145 -10.52 20.66 -44.50
C GLU A 145 -11.83 21.37 -44.14
N GLN A 146 -11.77 22.51 -43.44
CA GLN A 146 -12.93 23.31 -43.01
C GLN A 146 -14.01 22.49 -42.26
N ILE A 147 -13.59 21.52 -41.45
CA ILE A 147 -14.51 20.62 -40.74
C ILE A 147 -15.15 21.32 -39.55
N THR A 148 -16.48 21.43 -39.57
CA THR A 148 -17.28 21.87 -38.42
C THR A 148 -17.59 20.69 -37.49
N PHE A 149 -17.43 20.91 -36.18
CA PHE A 149 -17.72 19.87 -35.19
C PHE A 149 -19.22 19.84 -34.89
N VAL A 150 -19.77 18.64 -34.82
CA VAL A 150 -21.19 18.41 -34.52
C VAL A 150 -21.34 17.67 -33.20
N TYR A 151 -22.38 18.02 -32.45
CA TYR A 151 -22.69 17.44 -31.14
C TYR A 151 -24.19 17.21 -31.03
N GLY A 152 -24.59 16.25 -30.19
CA GLY A 152 -26.01 15.92 -29.96
C GLY A 152 -26.48 14.66 -30.70
N ILE A 153 -27.72 14.29 -30.41
CA ILE A 153 -28.37 13.08 -30.91
C ILE A 153 -28.68 13.26 -32.40
N GLY A 154 -28.42 12.23 -33.22
CA GLY A 154 -28.66 12.26 -34.67
C GLY A 154 -27.52 12.85 -35.51
N HIS A 155 -26.50 13.46 -34.89
CA HIS A 155 -25.34 13.99 -35.61
C HIS A 155 -24.23 12.95 -35.78
N ARG A 156 -23.76 12.77 -37.01
CA ARG A 156 -22.61 11.89 -37.33
C ARG A 156 -21.31 12.68 -37.28
N LYS A 157 -20.49 12.41 -36.26
CA LYS A 157 -19.14 13.00 -36.12
C LYS A 157 -18.23 12.55 -37.26
N SER A 158 -17.44 13.49 -37.79
CA SER A 158 -16.38 13.19 -38.75
C SER A 158 -15.31 12.30 -38.12
N GLN A 159 -14.53 11.58 -38.94
CA GLN A 159 -13.44 10.77 -38.43
C GLN A 159 -12.40 11.63 -37.69
N LEU A 160 -12.09 12.82 -38.23
CA LEU A 160 -11.18 13.78 -37.59
C LEU A 160 -11.68 14.26 -36.22
N GLN A 161 -12.98 14.55 -36.08
CA GLN A 161 -13.54 14.93 -34.79
C GLN A 161 -13.38 13.81 -33.76
N LYS A 162 -13.67 12.55 -34.14
CA LYS A 162 -13.49 11.39 -33.25
C LYS A 162 -12.03 11.23 -32.81
N SER A 163 -11.08 11.35 -33.74
CA SER A 163 -9.65 11.27 -33.43
C SER A 163 -9.21 12.38 -32.48
N ILE A 164 -9.66 13.61 -32.68
CA ILE A 164 -9.34 14.74 -31.80
C ILE A 164 -9.93 14.51 -30.40
N GLU A 165 -11.21 14.17 -30.29
CA GLU A 165 -11.86 13.90 -29.00
C GLU A 165 -11.19 12.73 -28.26
N MET A 166 -10.79 11.68 -28.98
CA MET A 166 -10.07 10.55 -28.40
C MET A 166 -8.70 10.95 -27.85
N LEU A 167 -7.93 11.74 -28.62
CA LEU A 167 -6.64 12.28 -28.19
C LEU A 167 -6.78 13.18 -26.95
N GLU A 168 -7.80 14.03 -26.91
CA GLU A 168 -8.07 14.88 -25.75
C GLU A 168 -8.47 14.06 -24.53
N GLY A 169 -9.25 12.99 -24.72
CA GLY A 169 -9.57 12.01 -23.70
C GLY A 169 -8.31 11.34 -23.11
N TYR A 170 -7.38 10.92 -23.97
CA TYR A 170 -6.09 10.36 -23.53
C TYR A 170 -5.24 11.36 -22.76
N ILE A 171 -5.13 12.60 -23.25
CA ILE A 171 -4.42 13.68 -22.54
C ILE A 171 -5.04 13.92 -21.15
N SER A 172 -6.37 13.97 -21.07
CA SER A 172 -7.10 14.16 -19.81
C SER A 172 -6.84 13.03 -18.82
N LYS A 173 -6.95 11.77 -19.27
CA LYS A 173 -6.69 10.60 -18.42
C LYS A 173 -5.25 10.50 -17.96
N LEU A 174 -4.30 10.87 -18.81
CA LEU A 174 -2.90 10.86 -18.41
C LEU A 174 -2.61 11.89 -17.31
N LYS A 175 -3.20 13.10 -17.40
CA LYS A 175 -3.13 14.10 -16.33
C LYS A 175 -3.78 13.62 -15.03
N GLU A 176 -4.93 12.95 -15.12
CA GLU A 176 -5.61 12.37 -13.96
C GLU A 176 -4.74 11.33 -13.25
N TYR A 177 -4.12 10.40 -14.00
CA TYR A 177 -3.22 9.42 -13.42
C TYR A 177 -1.96 10.03 -12.79
N THR A 178 -1.36 11.03 -13.44
CA THR A 178 -0.23 11.77 -12.85
C THR A 178 -0.63 12.46 -11.54
N LYS A 179 -1.82 13.08 -11.49
CA LYS A 179 -2.34 13.69 -10.26
C LYS A 179 -2.56 12.64 -9.17
N HIS A 180 -3.14 11.49 -9.50
CA HIS A 180 -3.35 10.40 -8.55
C HIS A 180 -2.03 9.89 -7.97
N LEU A 181 -1.01 9.67 -8.81
CA LEU A 181 0.30 9.22 -8.35
C LEU A 181 1.02 10.27 -7.48
N HIS A 182 0.87 11.55 -7.82
CA HIS A 182 1.41 12.64 -7.02
C HIS A 182 0.75 12.71 -5.63
N ILE A 183 -0.58 12.62 -5.54
CA ILE A 183 -1.31 12.62 -4.26
C ILE A 183 -0.96 11.38 -3.42
N CYS A 184 -0.83 10.20 -4.06
CA CYS A 184 -0.38 9.00 -3.35
C CYS A 184 0.99 9.22 -2.69
N GLY A 185 1.93 9.86 -3.38
CA GLY A 185 3.31 9.97 -2.93
C GLY A 185 3.90 8.60 -2.63
N GLU A 186 4.45 8.42 -1.42
CA GLU A 186 4.98 7.14 -0.93
C GLU A 186 3.88 6.14 -0.53
N ARG A 187 2.65 6.60 -0.31
CA ARG A 187 1.53 5.77 0.17
C ARG A 187 1.00 4.86 -0.95
N ASN A 188 0.45 3.72 -0.55
CA ASN A 188 -0.12 2.73 -1.47
C ASN A 188 -1.54 3.09 -1.95
N SER A 189 -2.26 3.91 -1.20
CA SER A 189 -3.63 4.34 -1.50
C SER A 189 -3.98 5.64 -0.80
N TYR A 190 -5.07 6.26 -1.23
CA TYR A 190 -5.68 7.38 -0.54
C TYR A 190 -7.19 7.46 -0.80
N SER A 191 -7.94 8.19 0.04
CA SER A 191 -9.37 8.46 -0.19
C SER A 191 -9.59 9.66 -1.11
N LYS A 192 -10.54 9.57 -2.05
CA LYS A 192 -10.84 10.70 -2.96
C LYS A 192 -11.40 11.92 -2.23
N THR A 193 -12.10 11.70 -1.13
CA THR A 193 -12.76 12.75 -0.32
C THR A 193 -11.86 13.29 0.78
N ASP A 194 -10.83 12.52 1.15
CA ASP A 194 -9.85 12.87 2.16
C ASP A 194 -8.47 12.35 1.71
N PRO A 195 -7.69 13.21 1.03
CA PRO A 195 -6.39 12.82 0.50
C PRO A 195 -5.39 12.34 1.54
N ASP A 196 -5.56 12.65 2.82
CA ASP A 196 -4.60 12.30 3.88
C ASP A 196 -4.89 10.90 4.46
N ALA A 197 -6.13 10.44 4.40
CA ALA A 197 -6.51 9.10 4.81
C ALA A 197 -6.04 8.02 3.82
N THR A 198 -5.55 6.91 4.36
CA THR A 198 -5.15 5.72 3.59
C THR A 198 -6.06 4.54 3.89
N PHE A 199 -6.21 3.62 2.95
CA PHE A 199 -7.07 2.46 3.17
C PHE A 199 -6.34 1.39 3.98
N MET A 200 -6.82 1.14 5.20
CA MET A 200 -6.25 0.21 6.16
C MET A 200 -7.26 -0.77 6.73
N ARG A 201 -6.79 -1.91 7.23
CA ARG A 201 -7.64 -2.90 7.90
C ARG A 201 -7.95 -2.41 9.32
N LEU A 202 -9.23 -2.26 9.63
CA LEU A 202 -9.77 -1.96 10.96
C LEU A 202 -10.45 -3.20 11.56
N LYS A 203 -10.74 -3.17 12.87
CA LYS A 203 -11.42 -4.27 13.58
C LYS A 203 -12.87 -4.44 13.10
N GLU A 204 -13.56 -3.33 12.83
CA GLU A 204 -14.93 -3.35 12.33
C GLU A 204 -14.97 -3.47 10.80
N ASP A 205 -15.64 -4.51 10.31
CA ASP A 205 -15.84 -4.80 8.90
C ASP A 205 -17.32 -4.69 8.52
N ALA A 206 -17.78 -3.44 8.31
CA ALA A 206 -19.17 -3.16 7.96
C ALA A 206 -19.59 -3.74 6.59
N MET A 207 -18.64 -4.05 5.71
CA MET A 207 -18.90 -4.60 4.38
C MET A 207 -18.76 -6.13 4.34
N LEU A 208 -18.35 -6.76 5.46
CA LEU A 208 -18.17 -8.21 5.63
C LEU A 208 -17.35 -8.87 4.51
N ASN A 209 -16.47 -8.12 3.87
CA ASN A 209 -15.67 -8.54 2.74
C ASN A 209 -14.16 -8.35 3.00
N GLY A 210 -13.79 -8.09 4.25
CA GLY A 210 -12.42 -7.81 4.67
C GLY A 210 -11.89 -6.48 4.13
N GLN A 211 -12.75 -5.57 3.67
CA GLN A 211 -12.27 -4.34 3.03
C GLN A 211 -11.60 -3.38 4.01
N LEU A 212 -10.62 -2.71 3.42
CA LEU A 212 -9.87 -1.64 4.03
C LEU A 212 -10.79 -0.42 4.13
N LYS A 213 -10.70 0.34 5.22
CA LYS A 213 -11.42 1.60 5.45
C LYS A 213 -10.44 2.77 5.38
N PRO A 214 -10.88 3.97 4.99
CA PRO A 214 -10.04 5.15 5.08
C PRO A 214 -9.72 5.42 6.55
N ALA A 215 -8.44 5.45 6.88
CA ALA A 215 -7.96 5.65 8.25
C ALA A 215 -6.64 6.41 8.25
N TYR A 216 -6.37 7.06 9.38
CA TYR A 216 -5.07 7.61 9.72
C TYR A 216 -4.32 6.62 10.59
N ASN A 217 -3.02 6.51 10.35
CA ASN A 217 -2.10 5.88 11.28
C ASN A 217 -1.34 7.01 11.98
N LEU A 218 -1.52 7.15 13.29
CA LEU A 218 -0.89 8.21 14.09
C LEU A 218 0.57 7.92 14.45
N GLN A 219 1.19 6.94 13.77
CA GLN A 219 2.53 6.46 14.02
C GLN A 219 3.56 7.09 13.09
#